data_AF-A0A7J8HCX7-F1
#
_entry.id   AF-A0A7J8HCX7-F1
#
_cell.length_a   1.000
_cell.length_b   1.000
_cell.length_c   1.000
_cell.angle_alpha   90.00
_cell.angle_beta   90.00
_cell.angle_gamma   90.00
#
_symmetry.space_group_name_H-M   'P 1'
#
loop_
_entity.id
_entity.type
_entity.pdbx_description
1 polymer ?
#
loop_
_entity_poly.entity_id
_entity_poly.type
_entity_poly.pdbx_seq_one_letter_code
_entity_poly.pdbx_strand_id
1 'polypeptide(L)'
;METPGHSEMNALPSGLLYSHTQLLKSNRELLVTHIRNTQCLLDNLLQHDYFSAEDVEIVGACPTQPDKVRKILDLVQSKGEEVSEFLLHVLQQLADAYVDLRPWLSEIGFSPSELIQSKAVVNTDPGTSRPWV
;
A
#
# COMPACT_ATOMS: atom_id res chain seq x y z
N MET A 1 -17.84 10.29 37.25
CA MET A 1 -18.33 10.78 35.95
C MET A 1 -17.46 12.00 35.67
N GLU A 2 -16.60 12.11 34.65
CA GLU A 2 -16.41 11.41 33.39
C GLU A 2 -14.91 11.56 33.03
N THR A 3 -14.31 10.58 32.36
CA THR A 3 -12.90 10.57 31.98
C THR A 3 -12.57 11.64 30.94
N PRO A 4 -11.41 12.33 31.01
CA PRO A 4 -11.00 13.30 30.00
C PRO A 4 -10.50 12.58 28.74
N GLY A 5 -11.33 12.52 27.71
CA GLY A 5 -10.95 12.07 26.36
C GLY A 5 -10.49 13.25 25.51
N HIS A 6 -9.33 13.83 25.84
CA HIS A 6 -8.65 14.81 24.99
C HIS A 6 -8.12 14.08 23.75
N SER A 7 -8.71 14.32 22.58
CA SER A 7 -8.15 13.90 21.28
C SER A 7 -8.07 15.10 20.34
N GLU A 8 -7.38 16.13 20.81
CA GLU A 8 -6.66 17.07 19.95
C GLU A 8 -5.17 16.84 20.17
N MET A 9 -4.50 16.38 19.10
CA MET A 9 -3.07 16.51 18.74
C MET A 9 -2.81 15.36 17.76
N ASN A 10 -2.62 15.60 16.46
CA ASN A 10 -1.27 15.83 15.94
C ASN A 10 -1.29 16.19 14.44
N ALA A 11 -1.33 17.49 14.12
CA ALA A 11 -0.52 17.99 13.02
C ALA A 11 0.93 17.96 13.53
N LEU A 12 1.65 16.87 13.27
CA LEU A 12 3.06 16.75 13.68
C LEU A 12 3.95 17.56 12.72
N PRO A 13 5.00 18.21 13.24
CA PRO A 13 6.03 18.82 12.41
C PRO A 13 6.76 17.74 11.60
N SER A 14 7.06 18.07 10.36
CA SER A 14 7.58 17.25 9.26
C SER A 14 8.96 16.60 9.48
N GLY A 15 9.23 15.99 10.65
CA GLY A 15 10.58 15.55 11.03
C GLY A 15 10.69 14.29 11.89
N LEU A 16 9.62 13.53 12.11
CA LEU A 16 9.71 12.20 12.73
C LEU A 16 9.36 11.15 11.68
N LEU A 17 10.29 10.24 11.39
CA LEU A 17 10.14 9.11 10.46
C LEU A 17 8.79 8.41 10.71
N TYR A 18 7.81 8.65 9.87
CA TYR A 18 6.54 7.95 9.94
C TYR A 18 6.80 6.49 9.56
N SER A 19 6.42 5.56 10.42
CA SER A 19 6.31 4.14 10.06
C SER A 19 5.49 3.99 8.79
N HIS A 20 5.84 3.01 7.95
CA HIS A 20 5.15 2.77 6.68
C HIS A 20 3.64 2.61 6.86
N THR A 21 3.22 1.95 7.95
CA THR A 21 1.82 1.80 8.35
C THR A 21 1.12 3.14 8.58
N GLN A 22 1.76 4.09 9.27
CA GLN A 22 1.23 5.43 9.50
C GLN A 22 1.15 6.24 8.21
N LEU A 23 2.15 6.10 7.35
CA LEU A 23 2.17 6.74 6.04
C LEU A 23 0.97 6.31 5.17
N LEU A 24 0.72 5.01 5.10
CA LEU A 24 -0.45 4.44 4.42
C LEU A 24 -1.76 4.89 5.07
N LYS A 25 -1.80 4.99 6.41
CA LYS A 25 -2.98 5.43 7.16
C LYS A 25 -3.34 6.89 6.89
N SER A 26 -2.36 7.78 6.97
CA SER A 26 -2.54 9.22 6.75
C SER A 26 -2.90 9.55 5.31
N ASN A 27 -2.41 8.77 4.35
CA ASN A 27 -2.65 8.98 2.92
C ASN A 27 -3.69 8.00 2.34
N ARG A 28 -4.51 7.38 3.20
CA ARG A 28 -5.47 6.34 2.80
C ARG A 28 -6.42 6.83 1.70
N GLU A 29 -6.95 8.04 1.82
CA GLU A 29 -7.91 8.59 0.85
C GLU A 29 -7.28 8.84 -0.52
N LEU A 30 -6.03 9.31 -0.53
CA LEU A 30 -5.23 9.50 -1.73
C LEU A 30 -5.00 8.15 -2.41
N LEU A 31 -4.50 7.15 -1.67
CA LEU A 31 -4.25 5.81 -2.20
C LEU A 31 -5.51 5.15 -2.76
N VAL A 32 -6.64 5.26 -2.05
CA VAL A 32 -7.93 4.70 -2.48
C VAL A 32 -8.46 5.33 -3.76
N THR A 33 -8.13 6.60 -4.00
CA THR A 33 -8.59 7.35 -5.18
C THR A 33 -7.68 7.11 -6.39
N HIS A 34 -6.38 6.95 -6.16
CA HIS A 34 -5.38 6.83 -7.23
C HIS A 34 -5.02 5.38 -7.59
N ILE A 35 -5.19 4.42 -6.69
CA ILE A 35 -4.98 2.98 -6.98
C ILE A 35 -6.17 2.46 -7.80
N ARG A 36 -5.96 2.28 -9.10
CA ARG A 36 -6.95 1.71 -10.02
C ARG A 36 -6.78 0.21 -10.23
N ASN A 37 -5.54 -0.29 -10.18
CA ASN A 37 -5.24 -1.71 -10.33
C ASN A 37 -4.96 -2.34 -8.95
N THR A 38 -5.99 -2.97 -8.35
CA THR A 38 -5.84 -3.70 -7.08
C THR A 38 -5.34 -5.13 -7.26
N GLN A 39 -5.58 -5.72 -8.43
CA GLN A 39 -5.23 -7.11 -8.69
C GLN A 39 -3.73 -7.32 -8.69
N CYS A 40 -2.98 -6.35 -9.25
CA CYS A 40 -1.53 -6.38 -9.23
C CYS A 40 -0.97 -6.34 -7.81
N LEU A 41 -1.57 -5.54 -6.91
CA LEU A 41 -1.16 -5.51 -5.50
C LEU A 41 -1.44 -6.85 -4.83
N LEU A 42 -2.64 -7.42 -5.03
CA LEU A 42 -3.02 -8.69 -4.44
C LEU A 42 -2.14 -9.85 -4.91
N ASP A 43 -1.80 -9.90 -6.20
CA ASP A 43 -0.94 -10.94 -6.77
C ASP A 43 0.47 -10.88 -6.16
N ASN A 44 1.07 -9.68 -6.10
CA ASN A 44 2.38 -9.50 -5.48
C ASN A 44 2.36 -9.84 -3.98
N LEU A 45 1.32 -9.43 -3.26
CA LEU A 45 1.17 -9.74 -1.84
C LEU A 45 0.98 -11.25 -1.61
N LEU A 46 0.21 -11.93 -2.46
CA LEU A 46 -0.01 -13.37 -2.40
C LEU A 46 1.25 -14.15 -2.78
N GLN A 47 1.95 -13.76 -3.85
CA GLN A 47 3.20 -14.37 -4.32
C GLN A 47 4.29 -14.38 -3.25
N HIS A 48 4.33 -13.36 -2.40
CA HIS A 48 5.30 -13.22 -1.33
C HIS A 48 4.83 -13.76 0.03
N ASP A 49 3.71 -14.51 0.06
CA ASP A 49 3.10 -15.08 1.26
C ASP A 49 2.67 -14.03 2.30
N TYR A 50 2.56 -12.76 1.88
CA TYR A 50 2.05 -11.70 2.73
C TYR A 50 0.54 -11.81 2.87
N PHE A 51 -0.17 -12.14 1.79
CA PHE A 51 -1.60 -12.38 1.79
C PHE A 51 -1.87 -13.86 1.60
N SER A 52 -2.83 -14.40 2.35
CA SER A 52 -3.36 -15.75 2.11
C SER A 52 -4.44 -15.71 1.04
N ALA A 53 -4.81 -16.87 0.49
CA ALA A 53 -5.96 -16.98 -0.42
C ALA A 53 -7.25 -16.41 0.20
N GLU A 54 -7.43 -16.58 1.52
CA GLU A 54 -8.53 -16.00 2.28
C GLU A 54 -8.51 -14.47 2.26
N ASP A 55 -7.34 -13.84 2.46
CA ASP A 55 -7.20 -12.37 2.40
C ASP A 55 -7.59 -11.84 1.02
N VAL A 56 -7.17 -12.55 -0.04
CA VAL A 56 -7.49 -12.19 -1.43
C VAL A 56 -8.99 -12.35 -1.71
N GLU A 57 -9.62 -13.40 -1.20
CA GLU A 57 -11.06 -13.61 -1.33
C GLU A 57 -11.86 -12.53 -0.59
N ILE A 58 -11.44 -12.16 0.63
CA ILE A 58 -12.05 -11.08 1.42
C ILE A 58 -12.00 -9.75 0.67
N VAL A 59 -10.84 -9.41 0.06
CA VAL A 59 -10.74 -8.21 -0.77
C VAL A 59 -11.57 -8.37 -2.04
N GLY A 60 -11.57 -9.55 -2.67
CA GLY A 60 -12.35 -9.86 -3.86
C GLY A 60 -13.85 -9.65 -3.68
N ALA A 61 -14.36 -9.91 -2.47
CA ALA A 61 -15.76 -9.74 -2.08
C ALA A 61 -16.20 -8.26 -1.98
N CYS A 62 -15.28 -7.31 -1.91
CA CYS A 62 -15.62 -5.88 -1.88
C CYS A 62 -16.26 -5.44 -3.22
N PRO A 63 -17.39 -4.71 -3.18
CA PRO A 63 -18.19 -4.41 -4.38
C PRO A 63 -17.55 -3.35 -5.29
N THR A 64 -16.70 -2.47 -4.76
CA THR A 64 -16.11 -1.37 -5.52
C THR A 64 -14.59 -1.38 -5.41
N GLN A 65 -13.90 -0.89 -6.43
CA GLN A 65 -12.44 -0.76 -6.42
C GLN A 65 -11.90 0.04 -5.22
N PRO A 66 -12.43 1.24 -4.88
CA PRO A 66 -11.96 1.97 -3.70
C PRO A 66 -12.16 1.19 -2.39
N ASP A 67 -13.24 0.41 -2.28
CA ASP A 67 -13.46 -0.45 -1.12
C ASP A 67 -12.42 -1.59 -1.04
N LYS A 68 -12.06 -2.19 -2.19
CA LYS A 68 -10.95 -3.14 -2.29
C LYS A 68 -9.64 -2.55 -1.80
N VAL A 69 -9.29 -1.35 -2.26
CA VAL A 69 -8.08 -0.64 -1.82
C VAL A 69 -8.11 -0.39 -0.32
N ARG A 70 -9.24 0.10 0.22
CA ARG A 70 -9.40 0.31 1.66
C ARG A 70 -9.16 -0.96 2.45
N LYS A 71 -9.65 -2.10 1.95
CA LYS A 71 -9.49 -3.40 2.59
C LYS A 71 -8.05 -3.91 2.52
N ILE A 72 -7.38 -3.77 1.38
CA ILE A 72 -5.94 -4.08 1.22
C ILE A 72 -5.12 -3.29 2.23
N LEU A 73 -5.32 -1.97 2.30
CA LEU A 73 -4.58 -1.10 3.22
C LEU A 73 -4.82 -1.51 4.68
N ASP A 74 -6.03 -1.92 5.03
CA ASP A 74 -6.39 -2.38 6.37
C ASP A 74 -5.63 -3.65 6.76
N LEU A 75 -5.62 -4.65 5.86
CA LEU A 75 -4.90 -5.91 6.03
C LEU A 75 -3.38 -5.71 6.10
N VAL A 76 -2.82 -4.90 5.20
CA VAL A 76 -1.39 -4.58 5.18
C VAL A 76 -0.96 -3.90 6.48
N GLN A 77 -1.74 -2.93 6.96
CA GLN A 77 -1.48 -2.26 8.25
C GLN A 77 -1.58 -3.22 9.44
N SER A 78 -2.54 -4.15 9.41
CA SER A 78 -2.72 -5.15 10.46
C SER A 78 -1.59 -6.20 10.51
N LYS A 79 -0.94 -6.48 9.38
CA LYS A 79 0.19 -7.43 9.31
C LYS A 79 1.50 -6.81 9.80
N GLY A 80 1.71 -5.51 9.59
CA GLY A 80 2.81 -4.76 10.18
C GLY A 80 3.59 -3.90 9.18
N GLU A 81 4.74 -3.39 9.62
CA GLU A 81 5.56 -2.50 8.81
C GLU A 81 6.17 -3.17 7.59
N GLU A 82 6.63 -4.41 7.69
CA GLU A 82 7.26 -5.10 6.56
C GLU A 82 6.34 -5.21 5.34
N VAL A 83 5.07 -5.58 5.58
CA VAL A 83 4.07 -5.67 4.49
C VAL A 83 3.73 -4.29 3.95
N SER A 84 3.69 -3.29 4.83
CA SER A 84 3.45 -1.89 4.44
C SER A 84 4.58 -1.34 3.58
N GLU A 85 5.81 -1.67 3.92
CA GLU A 85 7.00 -1.34 3.15
C GLU A 85 6.98 -2.04 1.78
N PHE A 86 6.65 -3.33 1.75
CA PHE A 86 6.51 -4.07 0.50
C PHE A 86 5.45 -3.46 -0.42
N LEU A 87 4.29 -3.08 0.12
CA LEU A 87 3.25 -2.41 -0.66
C LEU A 87 3.75 -1.11 -1.30
N LEU A 88 4.46 -0.28 -0.55
CA LEU A 88 5.06 0.96 -1.06
C LEU A 88 6.11 0.67 -2.14
N HIS A 89 6.91 -0.38 -1.97
CA HIS A 89 7.86 -0.82 -2.98
C HIS A 89 7.17 -1.26 -4.28
N VAL A 90 6.07 -2.01 -4.19
CA VAL A 90 5.26 -2.39 -5.35
C VAL A 90 4.71 -1.16 -6.07
N LEU A 91 4.17 -0.18 -5.33
CA LEU A 91 3.67 1.07 -5.91
C LEU A 91 4.79 1.87 -6.61
N GLN A 92 6.00 1.86 -6.05
CA GLN A 92 7.17 2.50 -6.63
C GLN A 92 7.67 1.79 -7.90
N GLN A 93 7.71 0.46 -7.91
CA GLN A 93 8.15 -0.33 -9.07
C GLN A 93 7.12 -0.27 -10.20
N LEU A 94 5.84 -0.28 -9.87
CA LEU A 94 4.73 -0.16 -10.81
C LEU A 94 4.35 1.31 -11.06
N ALA A 95 5.35 2.17 -11.15
CA ALA A 95 5.15 3.61 -11.36
C ALA A 95 4.38 3.97 -12.64
N ASP A 96 4.36 3.07 -13.63
CA ASP A 96 3.56 3.21 -14.85
C ASP A 96 2.06 3.00 -14.59
N ALA A 97 1.72 1.98 -13.80
CA ALA A 97 0.35 1.70 -13.37
C ALA A 97 -0.17 2.70 -12.32
N TYR A 98 0.74 3.29 -11.53
CA TYR A 98 0.43 4.22 -10.44
C TYR A 98 1.09 5.59 -10.65
N VAL A 99 1.02 6.13 -11.87
CA VAL A 99 1.67 7.39 -12.23
C VAL A 99 1.25 8.57 -11.34
N ASP A 100 -0.02 8.58 -10.90
CA ASP A 100 -0.55 9.61 -10.00
C ASP A 100 0.06 9.55 -8.58
N LEU A 101 0.61 8.41 -8.16
CA LEU A 101 1.24 8.25 -6.84
C LEU A 101 2.73 8.61 -6.83
N ARG A 102 3.35 8.78 -8.01
CA ARG A 102 4.77 9.16 -8.14
C ARG A 102 5.14 10.44 -7.38
N PRO A 103 4.41 11.57 -7.51
CA PRO A 103 4.74 12.78 -6.76
C PRO A 103 4.70 12.53 -5.26
N TRP A 104 3.67 11.82 -4.79
CA TRP A 104 3.52 11.49 -3.37
C TRP A 104 4.67 10.61 -2.85
N LEU A 105 5.04 9.54 -3.57
CA LEU A 105 6.18 8.68 -3.21
C LEU A 105 7.51 9.46 -3.17
N SER A 106 7.69 10.42 -4.08
CA SER A 106 8.87 11.28 -4.11
C SER A 106 8.91 12.26 -2.94
N GLU A 107 7.76 12.78 -2.50
CA GLU A 107 7.69 13.72 -1.37
C GLU A 107 7.98 13.05 -0.03
N ILE A 108 7.51 11.81 0.16
CA ILE A 108 7.74 11.06 1.41
C ILE A 108 9.17 10.51 1.52
N GLY A 109 9.94 10.54 0.43
CA GLY A 109 11.32 10.05 0.39
C GLY A 109 11.44 8.56 0.70
N PHE A 110 10.41 7.77 0.35
CA PHE A 110 10.36 6.35 0.68
C PHE A 110 11.53 5.60 0.04
N SER A 111 12.21 4.79 0.84
CA SER A 111 13.30 3.92 0.39
C SER A 111 13.10 2.52 0.95
N PRO A 112 12.87 1.51 0.11
CA PRO A 112 12.69 0.13 0.55
C PRO A 112 13.99 -0.43 1.18
N SER A 113 13.87 -1.32 2.16
CA SER A 113 15.02 -2.07 2.70
C SER A 113 15.58 -3.05 1.68
N GLU A 114 16.82 -3.52 1.86
CA GLU A 114 17.44 -4.53 0.98
C GLU A 114 16.60 -5.82 0.87
N LEU A 115 15.90 -6.20 1.95
CA LEU A 115 15.00 -7.36 1.95
C LEU A 115 13.83 -7.18 0.99
N ILE A 116 13.23 -5.99 0.98
CA ILE A 116 12.12 -5.65 0.11
C ILE A 116 12.59 -5.39 -1.33
N GLN A 117 13.74 -4.75 -1.52
CA GLN A 117 14.34 -4.55 -2.85
C GLN A 117 14.69 -5.87 -3.55
N SER A 118 15.04 -6.91 -2.78
CA SER A 118 15.33 -8.24 -3.31
C SER A 118 14.07 -8.98 -3.78
N LYS A 119 12.87 -8.52 -3.40
CA LYS A 119 11.60 -9.13 -3.81
C LYS A 119 11.23 -8.71 -5.24
N ALA A 120 10.91 -9.68 -6.07
CA ALA A 120 10.53 -9.46 -7.46
C ALA A 120 9.08 -8.95 -7.54
N VAL A 121 8.90 -7.70 -8.00
CA VAL A 121 7.58 -7.15 -8.25
C VAL A 121 7.12 -7.54 -9.66
N VAL A 122 6.04 -8.31 -9.75
CA VAL A 122 5.45 -8.76 -11.02
C VAL A 122 4.41 -7.74 -11.48
N ASN A 123 4.58 -7.21 -12.68
CA ASN A 123 3.55 -6.40 -13.32
C ASN A 123 2.52 -7.32 -14.00
N THR A 124 1.44 -7.62 -13.28
CA THR A 124 0.28 -8.38 -13.77
C THR A 124 -0.76 -7.51 -14.50
N ASP A 125 -0.42 -6.30 -14.94
CA ASP A 125 -1.34 -5.48 -15.72
C ASP A 125 -1.67 -6.14 -17.08
N PRO A 126 -2.95 -6.45 -17.35
CA PRO A 126 -3.35 -7.17 -18.56
C PRO A 126 -3.16 -6.35 -19.85
N GLY A 127 -2.84 -5.06 -19.76
CA GLY A 127 -2.61 -4.17 -20.90
C GLY A 127 -1.20 -4.26 -21.48
N THR A 128 -0.22 -4.82 -20.75
CA THR A 128 1.17 -4.85 -21.21
C THR A 128 1.73 -6.27 -21.12
N SER A 129 1.38 -7.10 -22.10
CA SER A 129 2.19 -8.26 -22.48
C SER A 129 3.56 -7.79 -22.97
N ARG A 130 4.44 -7.40 -22.05
CA ARG A 130 5.88 -7.35 -22.31
C ARG A 130 6.58 -7.96 -21.10
N PRO A 131 7.26 -9.11 -21.25
CA PRO A 131 8.18 -9.57 -20.23
C PRO A 131 9.28 -8.50 -20.11
N TRP A 132 9.44 -7.94 -18.92
CA TRP A 132 10.61 -7.12 -18.61
C TRP A 132 11.80 -8.10 -18.53
N VAL A 133 12.61 -8.10 -19.57
CA VAL A 133 13.92 -8.77 -19.63
C VAL A 133 15.00 -7.85 -19.10
#